data_AF-A0A5C8B6S7-F1
#
_entry.id   AF-A0A5C8B6S7-F1
#
_cell.length_a   1.000
_cell.length_b   1.000
_cell.length_c   1.000
_cell.angle_alpha   90.00
_cell.angle_beta   90.00
_cell.angle_gamma   90.00
#
_symmetry.space_group_name_H-M   'P 1'
#
loop_
_entity.id
_entity.type
_entity.pdbx_description
1 polymer ?
#
loop_
_entity_poly.entity_id
_entity_poly.type
_entity_poly.pdbx_seq_one_letter_code
_entity_poly.pdbx_strand_id
1 'polypeptide(L)'
;MKTALPGVKADGFQGTGFFPVLPSKPSRKEDKIIGSNIAKNQPLLYRLNGYTNGIHVDPEVAIKNNFEKPIMHGLATVEICIK
;
A
#
# COMPACT_ATOMS: atom_id res chain seq x y z
N MET A 1 -4.98 -27.51 -5.48
CA MET A 1 -5.86 -27.18 -4.33
C MET A 1 -5.69 -25.68 -4.07
N LYS A 2 -6.80 -24.96 -3.99
CA LYS A 2 -6.99 -23.50 -4.11
C LYS A 2 -6.01 -22.63 -3.32
N THR A 3 -5.51 -21.55 -3.91
CA THR A 3 -5.31 -20.23 -3.25
C THR A 3 -4.96 -19.16 -4.31
N ALA A 4 -5.96 -18.70 -5.05
CA ALA A 4 -5.92 -17.31 -5.53
C ALA A 4 -6.16 -16.46 -4.29
N LEU A 5 -5.12 -15.82 -3.77
CA LEU A 5 -5.27 -14.89 -2.66
C LEU A 5 -6.18 -13.76 -3.15
N PRO A 6 -7.33 -13.51 -2.52
CA PRO A 6 -8.17 -12.38 -2.89
C PRO A 6 -7.33 -11.11 -2.73
N GLY A 7 -7.28 -10.32 -3.81
CA GLY A 7 -6.53 -9.08 -3.86
C GLY A 7 -6.84 -8.20 -2.66
N VAL A 8 -5.79 -7.55 -2.13
CA VAL A 8 -5.89 -6.61 -1.02
C VAL A 8 -6.91 -5.54 -1.36
N LYS A 9 -7.93 -5.40 -0.51
CA LYS A 9 -8.97 -4.38 -0.65
C LYS A 9 -8.38 -3.02 -0.25
N ALA A 10 -7.96 -2.24 -1.22
CA ALA A 10 -8.15 -0.80 -1.18
C ALA A 10 -9.41 -0.49 -2.01
N ASP A 11 -10.16 0.55 -1.65
CA ASP A 11 -11.19 1.23 -2.46
C ASP A 11 -12.29 0.44 -3.20
N GLY A 12 -12.45 -0.86 -2.97
CA GLY A 12 -13.49 -1.68 -3.62
C GLY A 12 -13.09 -2.20 -5.00
N PHE A 13 -11.87 -1.93 -5.48
CA PHE A 13 -11.36 -2.50 -6.72
C PHE A 13 -10.99 -3.98 -6.55
N GLN A 14 -11.75 -4.88 -7.18
CA GLN A 14 -11.36 -6.28 -7.31
C GLN A 14 -10.39 -6.41 -8.48
N GLY A 15 -9.09 -6.54 -8.18
CA GLY A 15 -8.09 -6.82 -9.21
C GLY A 15 -8.45 -8.10 -9.97
N THR A 16 -8.69 -7.97 -11.27
CA THR A 16 -8.99 -9.10 -12.19
C THR A 16 -7.71 -9.76 -12.74
N GLY A 17 -6.55 -9.39 -12.21
CA GLY A 17 -5.25 -9.80 -12.73
C GLY A 17 -4.86 -11.22 -12.35
N PHE A 18 -4.26 -11.93 -13.31
CA PHE A 18 -3.44 -13.10 -13.01
C PHE A 18 -2.12 -12.60 -12.42
N PHE A 19 -1.92 -12.82 -11.12
CA PHE A 19 -0.64 -12.53 -10.47
C PHE A 19 0.25 -13.78 -10.55
N PRO A 20 1.47 -13.69 -11.10
CA PRO A 20 2.40 -14.80 -11.03
C PRO A 20 2.68 -15.13 -9.57
N VAL A 21 2.83 -16.43 -9.28
CA VAL A 21 3.23 -16.87 -7.94
C VAL A 21 4.61 -16.29 -7.65
N LEU A 22 4.71 -15.45 -6.63
CA LEU A 22 5.98 -14.88 -6.20
C LEU A 22 6.86 -15.99 -5.60
N PRO A 23 8.18 -15.97 -5.84
CA PRO A 23 9.09 -16.90 -5.18
C PRO A 23 9.02 -16.74 -3.66
N SER A 24 9.25 -17.82 -2.93
CA SER A 24 9.31 -17.79 -1.46
C SER A 24 10.46 -16.91 -0.98
N LYS A 25 10.30 -16.29 0.21
CA LYS A 25 11.37 -15.55 0.89
C LYS A 25 12.58 -16.48 1.08
N PRO A 26 13.82 -16.02 0.81
CA PRO A 26 15.03 -16.78 1.12
C PRO A 26 15.11 -17.16 2.61
N SER A 27 15.64 -18.35 2.91
CA SER A 27 15.81 -18.87 4.29
C SER A 27 16.96 -18.19 5.06
N ARG A 28 17.86 -17.51 4.36
CA ARG A 28 18.99 -16.78 4.97
C ARG A 28 18.58 -15.41 5.51
N LYS A 29 19.40 -14.86 6.41
CA LYS A 29 19.26 -13.48 6.93
C LYS A 29 19.32 -12.43 5.82
N GLU A 30 18.65 -11.30 6.04
CA GLU A 30 18.69 -10.12 5.16
C GLU A 30 20.13 -9.59 5.01
N ASP A 31 20.51 -9.22 3.78
CA ASP A 31 21.83 -8.61 3.53
C ASP A 31 21.92 -7.19 4.06
N LYS A 32 20.82 -6.44 3.97
CA LYS A 32 20.72 -5.03 4.33
C LYS A 32 19.33 -4.76 4.89
N ILE A 33 19.26 -3.88 5.88
CA ILE A 33 18.03 -3.33 6.44
C ILE A 33 18.12 -1.82 6.29
N ILE A 34 17.16 -1.21 5.61
CA ILE A 34 17.09 0.23 5.36
C ILE A 34 15.78 0.73 5.97
N GLY A 35 15.90 1.75 6.83
CA GLY A 35 14.75 2.43 7.43
C GLY A 35 14.49 3.77 6.75
N SER A 36 13.22 4.06 6.48
CA SER A 36 12.77 5.33 5.92
C SER A 36 11.82 6.01 6.90
N ASN A 37 12.13 7.25 7.27
CA ASN A 37 11.24 8.07 8.08
C ASN A 37 10.17 8.69 7.18
N ILE A 38 8.92 8.36 7.43
CA ILE A 38 7.77 8.87 6.68
C ILE A 38 7.10 9.97 7.48
N ALA A 39 7.02 11.18 6.91
CA ALA A 39 6.34 12.30 7.54
C ALA A 39 4.83 12.02 7.66
N LYS A 40 4.19 12.46 8.74
CA LYS A 40 2.74 12.23 8.97
C LYS A 40 1.86 12.84 7.86
N ASN A 41 2.32 13.93 7.25
CA ASN A 41 1.66 14.64 6.16
C ASN A 41 2.08 14.17 4.76
N GLN A 42 2.91 13.13 4.65
CA GLN A 42 3.37 12.59 3.35
C GLN A 42 2.22 12.24 2.37
N PRO A 43 1.04 11.73 2.80
CA PRO A 43 -0.07 11.49 1.87
C PRO A 43 -0.63 12.79 1.25
N LEU A 44 -0.50 13.93 1.94
CA LEU A 44 -0.94 15.24 1.43
C LEU A 44 -0.06 15.73 0.28
N LEU A 45 1.21 15.36 0.27
CA LEU A 45 2.13 15.68 -0.82
C LEU A 45 1.95 14.69 -1.97
N TYR A 46 1.90 13.40 -1.68
CA TYR A 46 1.85 12.36 -2.72
C TYR A 46 0.59 12.46 -3.59
N ARG A 47 -0.56 12.87 -3.02
CA ARG A 47 -1.79 13.10 -3.79
C ARG A 47 -1.67 14.15 -4.90
N LEU A 48 -0.68 15.05 -4.83
CA LEU A 48 -0.43 16.05 -5.88
C LEU A 48 0.04 15.42 -7.20
N ASN A 49 0.49 14.16 -7.17
CA ASN A 49 0.79 13.35 -8.36
C ASN A 49 -0.48 12.88 -9.11
N GLY A 50 -1.68 13.31 -8.69
CA GLY A 50 -2.95 13.01 -9.36
C GLY A 50 -3.79 11.91 -8.69
N TYR A 51 -3.32 11.29 -7.62
CA TYR A 51 -4.07 10.28 -6.87
C TYR A 51 -4.85 10.92 -5.70
N THR A 52 -6.09 11.30 -5.95
CA THR A 52 -6.90 12.14 -5.05
C THR A 52 -7.91 11.39 -4.18
N ASN A 53 -7.77 10.07 -3.99
CA ASN A 53 -8.68 9.29 -3.15
C ASN A 53 -8.72 9.83 -1.71
N GLY A 54 -9.92 10.11 -1.21
CA GLY A 54 -10.17 10.70 0.11
C GLY A 54 -9.66 9.85 1.27
N ILE A 55 -9.50 8.53 1.09
CA ILE A 55 -9.01 7.60 2.13
C ILE A 55 -7.61 7.97 2.67
N HIS A 56 -6.85 8.75 1.91
CA HIS A 56 -5.49 9.17 2.26
C HIS A 56 -5.44 10.50 3.02
N VAL A 57 -6.55 11.22 3.15
CA VAL A 57 -6.58 12.58 3.72
C VAL A 57 -7.70 12.78 4.71
N ASP A 58 -8.90 12.29 4.38
CA ASP A 58 -10.12 12.53 5.14
C ASP A 58 -10.35 11.41 6.17
N PRO A 59 -10.30 11.72 7.48
CA PRO A 59 -10.55 10.75 8.53
C PRO A 59 -11.93 10.09 8.44
N GLU A 60 -12.97 10.82 8.03
CA GLU A 60 -14.31 10.26 7.91
C GLU A 60 -14.39 9.23 6.79
N VAL A 61 -13.72 9.50 5.66
CA VAL A 61 -13.63 8.55 4.54
C VAL A 61 -12.84 7.31 4.96
N ALA A 62 -11.75 7.48 5.70
CA ALA A 62 -10.96 6.36 6.23
C ALA A 62 -11.80 5.46 7.16
N ILE A 63 -12.52 6.06 8.12
CA ILE A 63 -13.40 5.34 9.06
C ILE A 63 -14.52 4.61 8.32
N LYS A 64 -15.17 5.26 7.34
CA LYS A 64 -16.18 4.62 6.47
C LYS A 64 -15.64 3.41 5.71
N ASN A 65 -14.33 3.36 5.46
CA ASN A 65 -13.63 2.26 4.81
C ASN A 65 -12.96 1.28 5.80
N ASN A 66 -13.31 1.35 7.09
CA ASN A 66 -12.79 0.49 8.17
C ASN A 66 -11.30 0.70 8.50
N PHE A 67 -10.79 1.91 8.29
CA PHE A 67 -9.47 2.33 8.76
C PHE A 67 -9.62 3.27 9.95
N GLU A 68 -8.77 3.10 10.97
CA GLU A 68 -8.77 3.97 12.16
C GLU A 68 -8.39 5.42 11.82
N LYS A 69 -7.58 5.62 10.78
CA LYS A 69 -7.09 6.92 10.32
C LYS A 69 -6.69 6.85 8.83
N PRO A 70 -6.47 7.99 8.17
CA PRO A 70 -5.98 8.00 6.80
C PRO A 70 -4.68 7.20 6.62
N ILE A 71 -4.60 6.46 5.53
CA ILE A 71 -3.47 5.56 5.23
C ILE A 71 -2.56 6.12 4.13
N MET A 72 -1.33 5.62 4.05
CA MET A 72 -0.40 5.96 2.96
C MET A 72 -0.85 5.33 1.63
N HIS A 73 -0.59 6.02 0.51
CA HIS A 73 -0.75 5.47 -0.83
C HIS A 73 0.12 4.23 -1.03
N GLY A 74 -0.45 3.14 -1.54
CA GLY A 74 0.30 1.89 -1.77
C GLY A 74 1.44 2.04 -2.80
N LEU A 75 1.26 2.89 -3.82
CA LEU A 75 2.32 3.16 -4.79
C LEU A 75 3.45 4.02 -4.20
N ALA A 76 3.14 4.92 -3.25
CA ALA A 76 4.16 5.72 -2.59
C ALA A 76 5.15 4.84 -1.81
N THR A 77 4.67 3.80 -1.12
CA THR A 77 5.55 2.89 -0.38
C THR A 77 6.42 2.04 -1.32
N VAL A 78 5.89 1.64 -2.48
CA VAL A 78 6.67 0.95 -3.51
C VAL A 78 7.81 1.83 -4.03
N GLU A 79 7.53 3.10 -4.34
CA GLU A 79 8.55 4.05 -4.79
C GLU A 79 9.65 4.26 -3.74
N ILE A 80 9.30 4.33 -2.45
CA ILE A 80 10.27 4.44 -1.35
C ILE A 80 11.19 3.21 -1.28
N CYS A 81 10.67 2.02 -1.57
CA CYS A 81 11.43 0.77 -1.51
C CYS A 81 12.28 0.49 -2.76
N ILE A 82 11.99 1.13 -3.90
CA ILE A 82 12.76 0.99 -5.15
C ILE A 82 14.00 1.89 -5.15
N LYS A 83 14.05 2.88 -4.25
CA LYS A 83 15.20 3.76 -4.05
C LYS A 83 16.39 3.05 -3.41
#